data_AF-A0A117KED1-F1
#
_entry.id   AF-A0A117KED1-F1
#
_cell.length_a   1.000
_cell.length_b   1.000
_cell.length_c   1.000
_cell.angle_alpha   90.00
_cell.angle_beta   90.00
_cell.angle_gamma   90.00
#
_symmetry.space_group_name_H-M   'P 1'
#
loop_
_entity.id
_entity.type
_entity.pdbx_description
1 polymer ?
#
loop_
_entity_poly.entity_id
_entity_poly.type
_entity_poly.pdbx_seq_one_letter_code
_entity_poly.pdbx_strand_id
1 'polypeptide(L)'
;MLLGSTGDDEKIEQTENSNKNYGTDPTHTQLAKDAVNHPLNPLASKLAKIAVKDVATRILDIWKTGSDPTGEELAKYVINKYTLHPSYQNTNWSNEPINKWAIANEKLIFRLQSATLYEYAEQVTQSTISNKKTQEIANYFK
;
A
#
# COMPACT_ATOMS: atom_id res chain seq x y z
N MET A 1 24.60 -12.08 10.28
CA MET A 1 24.84 -11.06 9.23
C MET A 1 23.60 -10.18 9.22
N LEU A 2 23.69 -8.99 9.83
CA LEU A 2 22.58 -8.03 9.93
C LEU A 2 22.47 -7.30 8.60
N LEU A 3 21.54 -7.74 7.76
CA LEU A 3 21.17 -7.07 6.51
C LEU A 3 19.79 -6.42 6.72
N GLY A 4 19.73 -5.47 7.65
CA GLY A 4 18.58 -4.59 7.85
C GLY A 4 18.81 -3.28 7.10
N SER A 5 17.76 -2.71 6.50
CA SER A 5 17.79 -1.31 6.06
C SER A 5 17.71 -0.42 7.29
N THR A 6 18.46 0.69 7.32
CA THR A 6 18.40 1.64 8.45
C THR A 6 16.98 2.16 8.69
N GLY A 7 16.16 2.28 7.64
CA GLY A 7 14.76 2.66 7.76
C GLY A 7 13.84 1.59 8.36
N ASP A 8 14.25 0.32 8.37
CA ASP A 8 13.51 -0.75 9.07
C ASP A 8 13.87 -0.74 10.56
N ASP A 9 15.14 -0.51 10.89
CA ASP A 9 15.60 -0.35 12.27
C ASP A 9 14.94 0.86 12.95
N GLU A 10 14.86 2.00 12.25
CA GLU A 10 14.16 3.20 12.73
C GLU A 10 12.65 2.95 12.93
N LYS A 11 12.00 2.15 12.07
CA LYS A 11 10.58 1.78 12.24
C LYS A 11 10.35 0.89 13.45
N ILE A 12 11.21 -0.11 13.66
CA ILE A 12 11.12 -1.00 14.82
C ILE A 12 11.35 -0.20 16.09
N GLU A 13 12.35 0.68 16.11
CA GLU A 13 12.61 1.56 17.24
C GLU A 13 11.41 2.47 17.55
N GLN A 14 10.83 3.10 16.52
CA GLN A 14 9.67 3.98 16.70
C GLN A 14 8.38 3.24 17.08
N THR A 15 8.17 2.02 16.58
CA THR A 15 6.89 1.31 16.77
C THR A 15 6.90 0.44 18.03
N GLU A 16 8.03 -0.22 18.32
CA GLU A 16 8.12 -1.21 19.40
C GLU A 16 8.77 -0.65 20.67
N ASN A 17 9.67 0.34 20.55
CA ASN A 17 10.48 0.80 21.68
C ASN A 17 10.11 2.21 22.17
N SER A 18 9.84 3.17 21.29
CA SER A 18 9.55 4.56 21.69
C SER A 18 8.05 4.88 21.85
N ASN A 19 7.15 4.20 21.15
CA ASN A 19 5.71 4.51 21.11
C ASN A 19 4.80 3.47 21.79
N LYS A 20 5.16 2.96 22.97
CA LYS A 20 4.36 1.93 23.67
C LYS A 20 2.97 2.39 24.18
N ASN A 21 2.68 3.70 24.25
CA ASN A 21 1.54 4.22 25.05
C ASN A 21 0.69 5.35 24.41
N TYR A 22 0.51 5.45 23.08
CA TYR A 22 -0.48 6.42 22.56
C TYR A 22 -1.65 5.78 21.82
N GLY A 23 -2.85 6.21 22.23
CA GLY A 23 -4.11 6.05 21.52
C GLY A 23 -4.18 6.91 20.26
N THR A 24 -5.39 7.16 19.77
CA THR A 24 -5.72 7.70 18.44
C THR A 24 -5.30 9.15 18.14
N ASP A 25 -4.28 9.69 18.80
CA ASP A 25 -3.75 11.04 18.53
C ASP A 25 -2.73 10.99 17.36
N PRO A 26 -3.01 11.63 16.20
CA PRO A 26 -2.26 11.42 14.96
C PRO A 26 -0.95 12.21 14.86
N THR A 27 -0.45 12.82 15.94
CA THR A 27 0.50 13.93 15.79
C THR A 27 1.94 13.56 15.42
N HIS A 28 2.55 12.43 15.77
CA HIS A 28 3.97 12.24 15.41
C HIS A 28 4.45 10.79 15.21
N THR A 29 4.43 10.34 13.95
CA THR A 29 5.59 9.73 13.25
C THR A 29 5.35 9.85 11.75
N GLN A 30 6.06 10.79 11.11
CA GLN A 30 5.94 11.14 9.68
C GLN A 30 7.02 10.48 8.80
N LEU A 31 7.60 9.35 9.21
CA LEU A 31 8.21 8.49 8.20
C LEU A 31 7.07 7.85 7.42
N ALA A 32 6.95 8.21 6.14
CA ALA A 32 6.12 7.47 5.21
C ALA A 32 6.43 5.98 5.42
N LYS A 33 5.43 5.21 5.86
CA LYS A 33 5.58 3.79 6.25
C LYS A 33 6.15 2.94 5.11
N ASP A 34 6.10 3.45 3.88
CA ASP A 34 6.63 2.83 2.68
C ASP A 34 7.91 3.53 2.21
N ALA A 35 8.90 2.74 1.76
CA ALA A 35 10.12 3.27 1.15
C ALA A 35 9.78 4.18 -0.04
N VAL A 36 10.63 5.19 -0.32
CA VAL A 36 10.41 6.15 -1.44
C VAL A 36 10.21 5.43 -2.78
N ASN A 37 10.90 4.31 -2.97
CA ASN A 37 10.84 3.46 -4.16
C ASN A 37 9.82 2.31 -4.05
N HIS A 38 8.89 2.34 -3.09
CA HIS A 38 7.92 1.27 -2.92
C HIS A 38 7.02 1.16 -4.17
N PRO A 39 6.86 -0.03 -4.77
CA PRO A 39 6.15 -0.19 -6.04
C PRO A 39 4.65 0.12 -5.97
N LEU A 40 4.07 0.25 -4.76
CA LEU A 40 2.69 0.72 -4.59
C LEU A 40 2.55 2.25 -4.58
N ASN A 41 3.63 3.02 -4.42
CA ASN A 41 3.54 4.49 -4.36
C ASN A 41 2.89 5.09 -5.63
N PRO A 42 3.24 4.64 -6.86
CA PRO A 42 2.58 5.14 -8.06
C PRO A 42 1.09 4.76 -8.12
N LEU A 43 0.72 3.58 -7.63
CA LEU A 43 -0.68 3.14 -7.57
C LEU A 43 -1.47 4.02 -6.59
N ALA A 44 -0.94 4.25 -5.39
CA ALA A 44 -1.54 5.13 -4.39
C ALA A 44 -1.74 6.55 -4.95
N SER A 45 -0.74 7.10 -5.66
CA SER A 45 -0.86 8.39 -6.34
C SER A 45 -2.00 8.41 -7.38
N LYS A 46 -2.15 7.33 -8.15
CA LYS A 46 -3.22 7.21 -9.14
C LYS A 46 -4.60 7.16 -8.48
N LEU A 47 -4.76 6.41 -7.39
CA LEU A 47 -6.01 6.34 -6.63
C LEU A 47 -6.37 7.69 -6.00
N ALA A 48 -5.38 8.40 -5.45
CA ALA A 48 -5.56 9.74 -4.91
C ALA A 48 -6.04 10.74 -5.97
N LYS A 49 -5.45 10.70 -7.18
CA LYS A 49 -5.89 11.54 -8.31
C LYS A 49 -7.35 11.28 -8.69
N ILE A 50 -7.79 10.02 -8.68
CA ILE A 50 -9.19 9.65 -8.96
C ILE A 50 -10.13 10.25 -7.91
N ALA A 51 -9.80 10.08 -6.62
CA ALA A 51 -10.60 10.61 -5.53
C ALA A 51 -10.69 12.15 -5.56
N VAL A 52 -9.54 12.83 -5.71
CA VAL A 52 -9.48 14.29 -5.80
C VAL A 52 -10.28 14.81 -7.00
N LYS A 53 -10.19 14.14 -8.17
CA LYS A 53 -10.95 14.55 -9.35
C LYS A 53 -12.47 14.47 -9.13
N ASP A 54 -12.97 13.41 -8.52
CA ASP A 54 -14.41 13.27 -8.22
C ASP A 54 -14.89 14.38 -7.27
N VAL A 55 -14.18 14.58 -6.15
CA VAL A 55 -14.51 15.63 -5.17
C VAL A 55 -14.44 17.02 -5.80
N ALA A 56 -13.40 17.32 -6.57
CA ALA A 56 -13.25 18.61 -7.24
C ALA A 56 -14.33 18.86 -8.29
N THR A 57 -14.78 17.82 -9.00
CA THR A 57 -15.90 17.94 -9.96
C THR A 57 -17.18 18.35 -9.25
N ARG A 58 -17.48 17.71 -8.10
CA ARG A 58 -18.66 18.05 -7.28
C ARG A 58 -18.61 19.48 -6.74
N ILE A 59 -17.45 19.92 -6.26
CA ILE A 59 -17.25 21.31 -5.81
C ILE A 59 -17.49 22.29 -6.97
N LEU A 60 -16.95 21.98 -8.14
CA LEU A 60 -17.13 22.81 -9.33
C LEU A 60 -18.60 22.88 -9.76
N ASP A 61 -19.33 21.77 -9.66
CA ASP A 61 -20.76 21.73 -9.99
C ASP A 61 -21.57 22.61 -9.03
N ILE A 62 -21.32 22.52 -7.71
CA ILE A 62 -21.92 23.42 -6.69
C ILE A 62 -21.71 24.88 -7.09
N TRP A 63 -20.48 25.27 -7.44
CA TRP A 63 -20.14 26.65 -7.80
C TRP A 63 -20.84 27.12 -9.08
N LYS A 64 -21.15 26.21 -10.01
CA LYS A 64 -21.78 26.54 -11.29
C LYS A 64 -23.29 26.60 -11.21
N THR A 65 -23.92 25.65 -10.53
CA THR A 65 -25.39 25.47 -10.55
C THR A 65 -26.05 26.14 -9.34
N GLY A 66 -25.29 26.45 -8.29
CA GLY A 66 -25.83 26.83 -6.99
C GLY A 66 -26.71 25.74 -6.35
N SER A 67 -26.73 24.55 -6.94
CA SER A 67 -27.69 23.47 -6.70
C SER A 67 -26.92 22.17 -6.46
N ASP A 68 -26.94 21.73 -5.20
CA ASP A 68 -26.57 20.40 -4.65
C ASP A 68 -25.06 20.09 -4.45
N PRO A 69 -24.62 19.40 -3.37
CA PRO A 69 -25.13 19.36 -1.99
C PRO A 69 -24.35 20.33 -1.06
N THR A 70 -24.79 20.52 0.18
CA THR A 70 -24.10 21.34 1.19
C THR A 70 -22.68 20.82 1.48
N GLY A 71 -21.81 21.67 2.05
CA GLY A 71 -20.48 21.23 2.48
C GLY A 71 -20.50 20.03 3.43
N GLU A 72 -21.56 19.92 4.27
CA GLU A 72 -21.75 18.78 5.17
C GLU A 72 -22.01 17.46 4.40
N GLU A 73 -22.85 17.51 3.38
CA GLU A 73 -23.16 16.36 2.54
C GLU A 73 -21.95 15.93 1.69
N LEU A 74 -21.15 16.89 1.22
CA LEU A 74 -19.88 16.59 0.56
C LEU A 74 -18.89 15.91 1.51
N ALA A 75 -18.79 16.37 2.76
CA ALA A 75 -17.96 15.73 3.77
C ALA A 75 -18.42 14.29 4.06
N LYS A 76 -19.74 14.10 4.25
CA LYS A 76 -20.35 12.76 4.40
C LYS A 76 -20.05 11.88 3.20
N TYR A 77 -20.11 12.43 1.99
CA TYR A 77 -19.79 11.69 0.76
C TYR A 77 -18.34 11.19 0.76
N VAL A 78 -17.39 12.06 1.08
CA VAL A 78 -15.96 11.70 1.13
C VAL A 78 -15.71 10.60 2.16
N ILE A 79 -16.26 10.75 3.37
CA ILE A 79 -16.10 9.76 4.44
C ILE A 79 -16.68 8.40 4.02
N ASN A 80 -17.88 8.39 3.45
CA ASN A 80 -18.59 7.17 3.09
C ASN A 80 -18.10 6.52 1.79
N LYS A 81 -17.12 7.11 1.09
CA LYS A 81 -16.59 6.56 -0.16
C LYS A 81 -15.10 6.29 -0.11
N TYR A 82 -14.31 7.23 0.41
CA TYR A 82 -12.85 7.22 0.29
C TYR A 82 -12.11 6.85 1.58
N THR A 83 -12.73 6.97 2.75
CA THR A 83 -12.07 6.69 4.04
C THR A 83 -12.51 5.36 4.67
N LEU A 84 -13.21 4.52 3.92
CA LEU A 84 -13.70 3.24 4.40
C LEU A 84 -12.69 2.12 4.21
N HIS A 85 -12.76 1.12 5.07
CA HIS A 85 -11.94 -0.08 4.94
C HIS A 85 -12.26 -0.82 3.62
N PRO A 86 -11.27 -1.30 2.86
CA PRO A 86 -11.48 -1.95 1.56
C PRO A 86 -12.37 -3.21 1.57
N SER A 87 -12.66 -3.77 2.75
CA SER A 87 -13.56 -4.92 2.90
C SER A 87 -15.05 -4.56 2.79
N TYR A 88 -15.41 -3.28 2.89
CA TYR A 88 -16.81 -2.86 2.76
C TYR A 88 -17.22 -2.77 1.28
N GLN A 89 -18.46 -3.14 0.95
CA GLN A 89 -18.93 -3.19 -0.44
C GLN A 89 -18.95 -1.82 -1.16
N ASN A 90 -18.93 -0.72 -0.41
CA ASN A 90 -18.91 0.64 -0.94
C ASN A 90 -17.51 1.14 -1.37
N THR A 91 -16.45 0.33 -1.23
CA THR A 91 -15.09 0.67 -1.70
C THR A 91 -14.77 0.19 -3.12
N ASN A 92 -15.78 -0.26 -3.86
CA ASN A 92 -15.64 -0.81 -5.22
C ASN A 92 -15.08 0.18 -6.26
N TRP A 93 -15.09 1.49 -5.97
CA TRP A 93 -14.54 2.53 -6.85
C TRP A 93 -13.04 2.30 -7.17
N SER A 94 -12.33 1.61 -6.29
CA SER A 94 -10.90 1.33 -6.43
C SER A 94 -10.61 0.02 -7.19
N ASN A 95 -11.61 -0.87 -7.37
CA ASN A 95 -11.40 -2.21 -7.92
C ASN A 95 -10.88 -2.16 -9.36
N GLU A 96 -11.53 -1.38 -10.23
CA GLU A 96 -11.12 -1.25 -11.63
C GLU A 96 -9.68 -0.71 -11.78
N PRO A 97 -9.30 0.44 -11.17
CA PRO A 97 -7.94 0.94 -11.29
C PRO A 97 -6.88 0.01 -10.67
N ILE A 98 -7.21 -0.70 -9.58
CA ILE A 98 -6.32 -1.70 -8.96
C ILE A 98 -6.16 -2.92 -9.87
N ASN A 99 -7.25 -3.48 -10.40
CA ASN A 99 -7.20 -4.64 -11.28
C ASN A 99 -6.42 -4.35 -12.57
N LYS A 100 -6.64 -3.18 -13.17
CA LYS A 100 -5.85 -2.73 -14.33
C LYS A 100 -4.36 -2.61 -14.01
N TRP A 101 -4.03 -2.11 -12.82
CA TRP A 101 -2.64 -2.05 -12.38
C TRP A 101 -2.06 -3.45 -12.13
N ALA A 102 -2.81 -4.34 -11.49
CA ALA A 102 -2.39 -5.70 -11.17
C ALA A 102 -2.03 -6.50 -12.43
N ILE A 103 -2.90 -6.47 -13.45
CA ILE A 103 -2.66 -7.14 -14.75
C ILE A 103 -1.39 -6.60 -15.44
N ALA A 104 -1.14 -5.29 -15.34
CA ALA A 104 0.06 -4.69 -15.92
C ALA A 104 1.35 -4.98 -15.11
N ASN A 105 1.23 -5.49 -13.88
CA ASN A 105 2.33 -5.60 -12.92
C ASN A 105 2.38 -6.98 -12.25
N GLU A 106 1.97 -8.05 -12.94
CA GLU A 106 1.86 -9.41 -12.38
C GLU A 106 3.12 -9.87 -11.61
N LYS A 107 4.31 -9.59 -12.14
CA LYS A 107 5.59 -9.95 -11.49
C LYS A 107 5.81 -9.22 -10.16
N LEU A 108 5.33 -7.98 -10.05
CA LEU A 108 5.44 -7.19 -8.82
C LEU A 108 4.47 -7.67 -7.74
N ILE A 109 3.34 -8.29 -8.11
CA ILE A 109 2.40 -8.86 -7.15
C ILE A 109 3.09 -9.94 -6.31
N PHE A 110 3.87 -10.82 -6.95
CA PHE A 110 4.63 -11.85 -6.24
C PHE A 110 5.68 -11.24 -5.29
N ARG A 111 6.37 -10.17 -5.72
CA ARG A 111 7.30 -9.44 -4.85
C ARG A 111 6.59 -8.81 -3.65
N LEU A 112 5.38 -8.31 -3.85
CA LEU A 112 4.59 -7.61 -2.83
C LEU A 112 3.99 -8.52 -1.76
N GLN A 113 4.10 -9.85 -1.92
CA GLN A 113 3.72 -10.80 -0.86
C GLN A 113 4.65 -10.72 0.35
N SER A 114 5.88 -10.24 0.16
CA SER A 114 6.87 -10.09 1.24
C SER A 114 6.94 -8.63 1.69
N ALA A 115 7.08 -8.40 2.99
CA ALA A 115 7.14 -7.06 3.57
C ALA A 115 8.46 -6.36 3.21
N THR A 116 9.54 -7.12 3.03
CA THR A 116 10.87 -6.59 2.69
C THR A 116 11.48 -7.27 1.46
N LEU A 117 12.45 -6.60 0.83
CA LEU A 117 13.24 -7.19 -0.26
C LEU A 117 14.03 -8.42 0.20
N TYR A 118 14.46 -8.43 1.47
CA TYR A 118 15.23 -9.53 2.05
C TYR A 118 14.36 -10.75 2.29
N GLU A 119 13.17 -10.55 2.85
CA GLU A 119 12.19 -11.63 3.03
C GLU A 119 11.81 -12.25 1.68
N TYR A 120 11.61 -11.43 0.65
CA TYR A 120 11.39 -11.94 -0.70
C TYR A 120 12.58 -12.74 -1.22
N ALA A 121 13.80 -12.22 -1.10
CA ALA A 121 15.01 -12.90 -1.54
C ALA A 121 15.22 -14.23 -0.80
N GLU A 122 14.95 -14.28 0.50
CA GLU A 122 14.99 -15.50 1.30
C GLU A 122 13.95 -16.51 0.82
N GLN A 123 12.68 -16.11 0.64
CA GLN A 123 11.61 -16.99 0.14
C GLN A 123 11.94 -17.56 -1.25
N VAL A 124 12.47 -16.74 -2.16
CA VAL A 124 12.91 -17.19 -3.49
C VAL A 124 14.10 -18.13 -3.39
N THR A 125 15.05 -17.87 -2.50
CA THR A 125 16.24 -18.71 -2.32
C THR A 125 15.86 -20.06 -1.71
N GLN A 126 15.02 -20.08 -0.68
CA GLN A 126 14.51 -21.30 -0.04
C GLN A 126 13.72 -22.16 -1.03
N SER A 127 12.83 -21.56 -1.82
CA SER A 127 12.07 -22.28 -2.86
C SER A 127 12.98 -22.85 -3.95
N THR A 128 14.05 -22.14 -4.32
CA THR A 128 15.05 -22.59 -5.31
C THR A 128 15.91 -23.74 -4.78
N ILE A 129 16.34 -23.69 -3.51
CA ILE A 129 17.14 -24.73 -2.86
C ILE A 129 16.30 -25.98 -2.57
N SER A 130 15.02 -25.81 -2.24
CA SER A 130 14.06 -26.92 -2.03
C SER A 130 13.66 -27.63 -3.32
N ASN A 131 13.98 -27.05 -4.49
CA ASN A 131 13.68 -27.66 -5.78
C ASN A 131 14.50 -28.94 -5.98
N LYS A 132 13.82 -30.05 -6.29
CA LYS A 132 14.42 -31.37 -6.55
C LYS A 132 15.59 -31.34 -7.53
N LYS A 133 15.50 -30.56 -8.63
CA LYS A 133 16.60 -30.47 -9.61
C LYS A 133 17.85 -29.79 -9.02
N THR A 134 17.66 -28.76 -8.20
CA THR A 134 18.77 -28.08 -7.51
C THR A 134 19.44 -29.02 -6.51
N GLN A 135 18.65 -29.82 -5.80
CA GLN A 135 19.16 -30.85 -4.87
C GLN A 135 19.88 -31.98 -5.59
N GLU A 136 19.37 -32.44 -6.74
CA GLU A 136 20.04 -33.43 -7.59
C GLU A 136 21.39 -32.93 -8.10
N ILE A 137 21.47 -31.69 -8.58
CA ILE A 137 22.73 -31.07 -9.03
C ILE A 137 23.69 -30.91 -7.85
N ALA A 138 23.23 -30.41 -6.70
CA ALA A 138 24.06 -30.25 -5.51
C ALA A 138 24.60 -31.59 -4.98
N ASN A 139 23.82 -32.68 -5.10
CA ASN A 139 24.24 -34.02 -4.74
C ASN A 139 25.19 -34.65 -5.77
N TYR A 140 25.12 -34.26 -7.04
CA TYR A 140 26.03 -34.73 -8.09
C TYR A 140 27.48 -34.23 -7.90
N PHE A 141 27.65 -33.07 -7.26
CA PHE A 141 28.96 -32.47 -6.97
C PHE A 141 29.50 -32.75 -5.56
N LYS A 142 28.81 -33.60 -4.78
CA LYS A 142 29.32 -34.16 -3.51
C LYS A 142 30.05 -35.46 -3.77
#